data_AF-A0A9D1N2L7-F1
#
_entry.id   AF-A0A9D1N2L7-F1
#
_cell.length_a   1.000
_cell.length_b   1.000
_cell.length_c   1.000
_cell.angle_alpha   90.00
_cell.angle_beta   90.00
_cell.angle_gamma   90.00
#
_symmetry.space_group_name_H-M   'P 1'
#
loop_
_entity.id
_entity.type
_entity.pdbx_description
1 polymer ?
#
loop_
_entity_poly.entity_id
_entity_poly.type
_entity_poly.pdbx_seq_one_letter_code
_entity_poly.pdbx_strand_id
1 'polypeptide(L)'
;LEHVVITEEEAVAAGEALLAQLGLDHLVLSSAERARMLDNKGDYPYEPLGEGYLLTYVSAPGGTIPYDYEPYSDFYLLEFLTEEANPQYALGWQQERAAIFVTEDGVLSFAWDDPKEIVNTANENAALLPFDQVQQHVRDLLHLALPVYDEEADPHGDVLLQHMALGAALLRTPNRTDEAFLAPAWVILLTTEMDQRVGAAPCALLINALDGSYINRWA
;
A
#
# COMPACT_ATOMS: atom_id res chain seq x y z
N LEU A 1 19.05 -15.75 -6.67
CA LEU A 1 19.12 -14.71 -7.73
C LEU A 1 20.60 -14.45 -7.98
N GLU A 2 21.19 -15.29 -8.82
CA GLU A 2 22.64 -15.22 -9.12
C GLU A 2 22.89 -14.69 -10.54
N HIS A 3 21.84 -14.50 -11.35
CA HIS A 3 21.93 -14.20 -12.78
C HIS A 3 21.09 -12.98 -13.21
N VAL A 4 20.84 -12.02 -12.32
CA VAL A 4 20.27 -10.72 -12.72
C VAL A 4 21.38 -9.90 -13.37
N VAL A 5 21.35 -9.77 -14.70
CA VAL A 5 22.39 -9.10 -15.51
C VAL A 5 22.05 -7.63 -15.80
N ILE A 6 20.77 -7.31 -15.98
CA ILE A 6 20.28 -5.93 -16.15
C ILE A 6 20.49 -5.12 -14.86
N THR A 7 20.78 -3.82 -15.00
CA THR A 7 20.84 -2.91 -13.85
C THR A 7 19.45 -2.48 -13.38
N GLU A 8 19.36 -1.97 -12.15
CA GLU A 8 18.09 -1.44 -11.64
C GLU A 8 17.65 -0.23 -12.46
N GLU A 9 18.57 0.68 -12.79
CA GLU A 9 18.30 1.89 -13.57
C GLU A 9 17.79 1.57 -14.99
N GLU A 10 18.37 0.57 -15.67
CA GLU A 10 17.90 0.12 -16.98
C GLU A 10 16.50 -0.51 -16.89
N ALA A 11 16.24 -1.30 -15.84
CA ALA A 11 14.93 -1.88 -15.62
C ALA A 11 13.87 -0.79 -15.37
N VAL A 12 14.16 0.17 -14.49
CA VAL A 12 13.26 1.31 -14.20
C VAL A 12 12.99 2.11 -15.46
N ALA A 13 14.01 2.44 -16.25
CA ALA A 13 13.84 3.18 -17.49
C ALA A 13 12.94 2.42 -18.50
N ALA A 14 13.06 1.10 -18.58
CA ALA A 14 12.19 0.29 -19.44
C ALA A 14 10.74 0.25 -18.91
N GLY A 15 10.54 0.17 -17.60
CA GLY A 15 9.22 0.24 -16.97
C GLY A 15 8.53 1.58 -17.19
N GLU A 16 9.24 2.69 -16.95
CA GLU A 16 8.73 4.05 -17.16
C GLU A 16 8.43 4.31 -18.64
N ALA A 17 9.27 3.82 -19.56
CA ALA A 17 9.00 3.92 -20.99
C ALA A 17 7.73 3.18 -21.41
N LEU A 18 7.39 2.05 -20.76
CA LEU A 18 6.13 1.35 -20.98
C LEU A 18 4.95 2.16 -20.42
N LEU A 19 5.04 2.66 -19.20
CA LEU A 19 3.97 3.47 -18.59
C LEU A 19 3.66 4.71 -19.43
N ALA A 20 4.67 5.41 -19.92
CA ALA A 20 4.50 6.56 -20.81
C ALA A 20 3.82 6.19 -22.14
N GLN A 21 4.13 5.02 -22.72
CA GLN A 21 3.45 4.53 -23.93
C GLN A 21 1.97 4.22 -23.70
N LEU A 22 1.62 3.82 -22.47
CA LEU A 22 0.25 3.50 -22.06
C LEU A 22 -0.51 4.73 -21.55
N GLY A 23 0.15 5.89 -21.39
CA GLY A 23 -0.45 7.10 -20.81
C GLY A 23 -0.71 6.99 -19.30
N LEU A 24 0.12 6.21 -18.60
CA LEU A 24 0.04 5.96 -17.14
C LEU A 24 1.11 6.75 -16.37
N ASP A 25 1.43 7.97 -16.83
CA ASP A 25 2.48 8.82 -16.26
C ASP A 25 2.20 9.26 -14.81
N HIS A 26 0.97 9.06 -14.31
CA HIS A 26 0.59 9.34 -12.93
C HIS A 26 1.06 8.27 -11.93
N LEU A 27 1.46 7.09 -12.41
CA LEU A 27 2.03 6.04 -11.59
C LEU A 27 3.54 6.25 -11.41
N VAL A 28 3.98 6.23 -10.16
CA VAL A 28 5.37 6.52 -9.77
C VAL A 28 5.96 5.30 -9.09
N LEU A 29 7.25 5.04 -9.31
CA LEU A 29 7.96 3.88 -8.78
C LEU A 29 7.91 3.87 -7.25
N SER A 30 7.33 2.82 -6.67
CA SER A 30 7.33 2.56 -5.22
C SER A 30 8.47 1.64 -4.80
N SER A 31 8.70 0.55 -5.55
CA SER A 31 9.80 -0.37 -5.27
C SER A 31 10.38 -0.99 -6.54
N ALA A 32 11.66 -1.37 -6.45
CA ALA A 32 12.37 -2.14 -7.46
C ALA A 32 13.10 -3.28 -6.76
N GLU A 33 12.69 -4.52 -7.03
CA GLU A 33 13.19 -5.70 -6.33
C GLU A 33 13.77 -6.70 -7.32
N ARG A 34 14.96 -7.23 -7.02
CA ARG A 34 15.48 -8.37 -7.80
C ARG A 34 14.55 -9.55 -7.62
N ALA A 35 14.12 -10.13 -8.73
CA ALA A 35 13.15 -11.21 -8.71
C ALA A 35 13.39 -12.20 -9.85
N ARG A 36 12.73 -13.36 -9.74
CA ARG A 36 12.70 -14.41 -10.76
C ARG A 36 11.25 -14.74 -11.05
N MET A 37 10.85 -14.62 -12.30
CA MET A 37 9.52 -15.04 -12.74
C MET A 37 9.52 -16.55 -12.96
N LEU A 38 8.49 -17.25 -12.48
CA LEU A 38 8.31 -18.69 -12.65
C LEU A 38 7.12 -18.97 -13.58
N ASP A 39 7.18 -20.06 -14.33
CA ASP A 39 6.04 -20.53 -15.13
C ASP A 39 4.99 -21.20 -14.23
N ASN A 40 4.02 -20.41 -13.79
CA ASN A 40 2.93 -20.90 -12.94
C ASN A 40 1.92 -21.81 -13.67
N LYS A 41 2.08 -22.04 -14.98
CA LYS A 41 1.25 -22.96 -15.77
C LYS A 41 1.90 -24.34 -15.95
N GLY A 42 3.17 -24.49 -15.57
CA GLY A 42 3.91 -25.75 -15.66
C GLY A 42 3.66 -26.71 -14.49
N ASP A 43 4.20 -27.92 -14.62
CA ASP A 43 4.22 -28.89 -13.51
C ASP A 43 5.27 -28.47 -12.46
N TYR A 44 5.01 -28.81 -11.19
CA TYR A 44 5.97 -28.54 -10.12
C TYR A 44 7.19 -29.48 -10.20
N PRO A 45 8.43 -28.97 -10.02
CA PRO A 45 8.79 -27.59 -9.71
C PRO A 45 8.72 -26.65 -10.92
N TYR A 46 8.20 -25.44 -10.71
CA TYR A 46 8.05 -24.45 -11.77
C TYR A 46 9.41 -24.00 -12.34
N GLU A 47 9.50 -23.98 -13.67
CA GLU A 47 10.69 -23.52 -14.39
C GLU A 47 10.80 -21.98 -14.36
N PRO A 48 12.02 -21.41 -14.28
CA PRO A 48 12.22 -19.99 -14.39
C PRO A 48 11.95 -19.48 -15.81
N LEU A 49 11.14 -18.44 -15.92
CA LEU A 49 10.92 -17.70 -17.17
C LEU A 49 11.99 -16.61 -17.39
N GLY A 50 12.54 -16.06 -16.30
CA GLY A 50 13.60 -15.05 -16.38
C GLY A 50 14.00 -14.51 -15.00
N GLU A 51 15.21 -13.94 -14.92
CA GLU A 51 15.71 -13.19 -13.77
C GLU A 51 15.87 -11.72 -14.13
N GLY A 52 15.47 -10.83 -13.22
CA GLY A 52 15.39 -9.40 -13.50
C GLY A 52 14.93 -8.61 -12.30
N TYR A 53 14.18 -7.53 -12.55
CA TYR A 53 13.54 -6.72 -11.52
C TYR A 53 12.02 -6.80 -11.63
N LEU A 54 11.36 -6.97 -10.48
CA LEU A 54 9.96 -6.65 -10.29
C LEU A 54 9.88 -5.19 -9.84
N LEU A 55 9.23 -4.37 -10.65
CA LEU A 55 9.01 -2.95 -10.39
C LEU A 55 7.54 -2.76 -10.01
N THR A 56 7.30 -2.11 -8.89
CA THR A 56 5.95 -1.77 -8.42
C THR A 56 5.76 -0.27 -8.50
N TYR A 57 4.67 0.15 -9.12
CA TYR A 57 4.30 1.55 -9.31
C TYR A 57 2.92 1.81 -8.72
N VAL A 58 2.74 2.96 -8.09
CA VAL A 58 1.48 3.39 -7.48
C VAL A 58 1.24 4.87 -7.74
N SER A 59 -0.01 5.32 -7.58
CA SER A 59 -0.35 6.74 -7.65
C SER A 59 0.27 7.52 -6.47
N ALA A 60 0.99 8.60 -6.78
CA ALA A 60 1.63 9.47 -5.80
C ALA A 60 1.36 10.96 -6.10
N PRO A 61 0.26 11.55 -5.59
CA PRO A 61 -0.01 12.97 -5.77
C PRO A 61 1.09 13.83 -5.13
N GLY A 62 1.22 15.08 -5.60
CA GLY A 62 2.34 15.95 -5.26
C GLY A 62 2.63 16.05 -3.75
N GLY A 63 3.90 15.82 -3.38
CA GLY A 63 4.37 15.90 -2.00
C GLY A 63 4.20 14.62 -1.18
N THR A 64 3.66 13.54 -1.75
CA THR A 64 3.57 12.23 -1.10
C THR A 64 4.65 11.26 -1.60
N ILE A 65 4.95 10.25 -0.79
CA ILE A 65 5.84 9.14 -1.13
C ILE A 65 5.02 8.06 -1.85
N PRO A 66 5.48 7.52 -3.00
CA PRO A 66 4.85 6.39 -3.67
C PRO A 66 5.01 5.13 -2.81
N TYR A 67 3.98 4.79 -2.05
CA TYR A 67 4.01 3.67 -1.11
C TYR A 67 2.92 2.66 -1.45
N ASP A 68 3.32 1.44 -1.82
CA ASP A 68 2.41 0.30 -2.01
C ASP A 68 2.02 -0.27 -0.65
N TYR A 69 0.80 0.00 -0.21
CA TYR A 69 0.26 -0.56 1.04
C TYR A 69 -0.65 -1.77 0.80
N GLU A 70 -0.94 -2.08 -0.46
CA GLU A 70 -1.83 -3.18 -0.85
C GLU A 70 -1.36 -4.57 -0.36
N PRO A 71 -0.04 -4.88 -0.31
CA PRO A 71 0.43 -6.16 0.21
C PRO A 71 0.13 -6.42 1.70
N TYR A 72 -0.20 -5.38 2.47
CA TYR A 72 -0.41 -5.48 3.91
C TYR A 72 -1.89 -5.56 4.24
N SER A 73 -2.25 -6.40 5.22
CA SER A 73 -3.61 -6.39 5.78
C SER A 73 -3.85 -5.13 6.61
N ASP A 74 -5.11 -4.77 6.84
CA ASP A 74 -5.44 -3.73 7.83
C ASP A 74 -5.06 -4.17 9.23
N PHE A 75 -4.78 -3.20 10.10
CA PHE A 75 -4.43 -3.48 11.48
C PHE A 75 -5.62 -4.09 12.23
N TYR A 76 -5.56 -5.41 12.43
CA TYR A 76 -6.67 -6.24 12.91
C TYR A 76 -7.20 -5.84 14.30
N LEU A 77 -6.39 -5.22 15.16
CA LEU A 77 -6.87 -4.72 16.45
C LEU A 77 -7.89 -3.58 16.31
N LEU A 78 -7.96 -2.93 15.14
CA LEU A 78 -8.96 -1.89 14.82
C LEU A 78 -10.14 -2.43 14.01
N GLU A 79 -10.30 -3.75 13.88
CA GLU A 79 -11.41 -4.35 13.12
C GLU A 79 -12.78 -3.90 13.64
N PHE A 80 -12.92 -3.59 14.94
CA PHE A 80 -14.15 -3.06 15.51
C PHE A 80 -14.55 -1.65 15.01
N LEU A 81 -13.61 -0.90 14.42
CA LEU A 81 -13.89 0.38 13.75
C LEU A 81 -14.35 0.18 12.30
N THR A 82 -14.27 -1.04 11.78
CA THR A 82 -14.87 -1.36 10.50
C THR A 82 -16.39 -1.44 10.71
N GLU A 83 -17.15 -0.50 10.12
CA GLU A 83 -18.61 -0.52 10.23
C GLU A 83 -19.13 -1.91 9.84
N GLU A 84 -20.01 -2.50 10.66
CA GLU A 84 -20.69 -3.75 10.32
C GLU A 84 -21.25 -3.65 8.91
N ALA A 85 -20.79 -4.56 8.04
CA ALA A 85 -20.98 -4.59 6.60
C ALA A 85 -22.32 -3.99 6.14
N ASN A 86 -22.31 -2.72 5.77
CA ASN A 86 -23.31 -2.23 4.84
C ASN A 86 -23.02 -2.93 3.51
N PRO A 87 -23.94 -3.73 2.94
CA PRO A 87 -23.69 -4.49 1.73
C PRO A 87 -23.33 -3.62 0.51
N GLN A 88 -23.52 -2.29 0.58
CA GLN A 88 -23.04 -1.34 -0.43
C GLN A 88 -21.50 -1.12 -0.40
N TYR A 89 -20.81 -1.52 0.67
CA TYR A 89 -19.36 -1.43 0.84
C TYR A 89 -18.65 -2.80 0.76
N ALA A 90 -19.36 -3.84 0.28
CA ALA A 90 -18.85 -5.21 0.20
C ALA A 90 -17.63 -5.42 -0.72
N LEU A 91 -17.24 -4.41 -1.51
CA LEU A 91 -16.01 -4.40 -2.29
C LEU A 91 -15.12 -3.25 -1.76
N GLY A 92 -13.99 -3.60 -1.17
CA GLY A 92 -12.96 -2.65 -0.74
C GLY A 92 -12.48 -1.78 -1.91
N TRP A 93 -12.01 -0.57 -1.62
CA TRP A 93 -11.42 0.31 -2.63
C TRP A 93 -9.91 0.17 -2.57
N GLN A 94 -9.39 -0.73 -3.38
CA GLN A 94 -7.97 -1.04 -3.41
C GLN A 94 -7.16 0.04 -4.11
N GLN A 95 -5.89 0.13 -3.71
CA GLN A 95 -4.93 1.02 -4.32
C GLN A 95 -4.74 0.66 -5.79
N GLU A 96 -4.75 1.66 -6.66
CA GLU A 96 -4.30 1.44 -8.03
C GLU A 96 -2.79 1.15 -8.03
N ARG A 97 -2.40 0.01 -8.62
CA ARG A 97 -0.99 -0.35 -8.73
C ARG A 97 -0.68 -1.01 -10.08
N ALA A 98 0.55 -0.83 -10.53
CA ALA A 98 1.11 -1.55 -11.65
C ALA A 98 2.35 -2.34 -11.23
N ALA A 99 2.46 -3.56 -11.71
CA ALA A 99 3.64 -4.41 -11.55
C ALA A 99 4.24 -4.71 -12.92
N ILE A 100 5.52 -4.38 -13.10
CA ILE A 100 6.28 -4.61 -14.34
C ILE A 100 7.46 -5.51 -14.01
N PHE A 101 7.58 -6.64 -14.69
CA PHE A 101 8.75 -7.49 -14.60
C PHE A 101 9.66 -7.28 -15.81
N VAL A 102 10.91 -6.88 -15.58
CA VAL A 102 11.87 -6.53 -16.62
C VAL A 102 13.12 -7.39 -16.50
N THR A 103 13.54 -8.00 -17.61
CA THR A 103 14.79 -8.77 -17.74
C THR A 103 15.76 -8.04 -18.67
N GLU A 104 16.93 -8.62 -18.91
CA GLU A 104 17.89 -8.12 -19.92
C GLU A 104 17.32 -8.05 -21.34
N ASP A 105 16.29 -8.85 -21.65
CA ASP A 105 15.59 -8.85 -22.94
C ASP A 105 14.47 -7.80 -23.03
N GLY A 106 14.20 -7.06 -21.94
CA GLY A 106 13.16 -6.05 -21.84
C GLY A 106 11.98 -6.45 -20.93
N VAL A 107 10.82 -5.85 -21.15
CA VAL A 107 9.61 -6.13 -20.35
C VAL A 107 9.07 -7.53 -20.66
N LEU A 108 9.06 -8.39 -19.66
CA LEU A 108 8.54 -9.76 -19.75
C LEU A 108 7.06 -9.84 -19.34
N SER A 109 6.64 -9.00 -18.39
CA SER A 109 5.27 -9.01 -17.86
C SER A 109 4.84 -7.62 -17.38
N PHE A 110 3.54 -7.36 -17.50
CA PHE A 110 2.87 -6.17 -16.99
C PHE A 110 1.50 -6.59 -16.43
N ALA A 111 1.21 -6.14 -15.22
CA ALA A 111 -0.11 -6.20 -14.60
C ALA A 111 -0.50 -4.80 -14.11
N TRP A 112 -1.77 -4.46 -14.25
CA TRP A 112 -2.36 -3.21 -13.78
C TRP A 112 -3.62 -3.55 -13.02
N ASP A 113 -3.57 -3.37 -11.70
CA ASP A 113 -4.62 -3.73 -10.77
C ASP A 113 -5.39 -2.47 -10.38
N ASP A 114 -6.70 -2.62 -10.20
CA ASP A 114 -7.61 -1.57 -9.71
C ASP A 114 -7.47 -0.21 -10.43
N PRO A 115 -7.52 -0.17 -11.78
CA PRO A 115 -7.32 1.04 -12.57
C PRO A 115 -8.28 2.16 -12.17
N LYS A 116 -7.79 3.41 -12.13
CA LYS A 116 -8.60 4.58 -11.78
C LYS A 116 -8.49 5.66 -12.85
N GLU A 117 -9.61 6.39 -13.03
CA GLU A 117 -9.63 7.61 -13.84
C GLU A 117 -9.46 8.83 -12.92
N ILE A 118 -8.50 9.70 -13.23
CA ILE A 118 -8.33 10.97 -12.53
C ILE A 118 -9.27 11.99 -13.17
N VAL A 119 -10.40 12.26 -12.50
CA VAL A 119 -11.44 13.15 -13.02
C VAL A 119 -11.09 14.64 -12.81
N ASN A 120 -10.56 14.99 -11.65
CA ASN A 120 -10.16 16.36 -11.31
C ASN A 120 -9.22 16.40 -10.10
N THR A 121 -8.63 17.58 -9.87
CA THR A 121 -7.92 17.90 -8.62
C THR A 121 -8.83 18.71 -7.72
N ALA A 122 -9.17 18.17 -6.53
CA ALA A 122 -10.04 18.85 -5.58
C ALA A 122 -9.33 20.02 -4.86
N ASN A 123 -8.06 19.85 -4.48
CA ASN A 123 -7.24 20.86 -3.85
C ASN A 123 -5.75 20.57 -4.09
N GLU A 124 -5.01 21.51 -4.67
CA GLU A 124 -3.57 21.37 -4.93
C GLU A 124 -2.71 21.60 -3.67
N ASN A 125 -3.19 22.39 -2.71
CA ASN A 125 -2.42 22.84 -1.55
C ASN A 125 -3.24 22.67 -0.27
N ALA A 126 -3.64 21.43 0.01
CA ALA A 126 -4.36 21.12 1.24
C ALA A 126 -3.44 21.30 2.45
N ALA A 127 -3.92 22.03 3.46
CA ALA A 127 -3.20 22.16 4.72
C ALA A 127 -3.22 20.82 5.45
N LEU A 128 -2.04 20.25 5.70
CA LEU A 128 -1.91 19.04 6.47
C LEU A 128 -2.03 19.34 7.97
N LEU A 129 -2.54 18.36 8.71
CA LEU A 129 -2.53 18.39 10.16
C LEU A 129 -1.07 18.41 10.66
N PRO A 130 -0.74 19.22 11.68
CA PRO A 130 0.59 19.18 12.29
C PRO A 130 0.96 17.78 12.76
N PHE A 131 2.23 17.41 12.58
CA PHE A 131 2.69 16.04 12.82
C PHE A 131 2.49 15.58 14.27
N ASP A 132 2.62 16.48 15.25
CA ASP A 132 2.36 16.20 16.66
C ASP A 132 0.90 15.83 16.92
N GLN A 133 -0.04 16.48 16.24
CA GLN A 133 -1.45 16.13 16.30
C GLN A 133 -1.70 14.77 15.65
N VAL A 134 -1.13 14.49 14.48
CA VAL A 134 -1.21 13.15 13.85
C VAL A 134 -0.71 12.06 14.79
N GLN A 135 0.44 12.28 15.45
CA GLN A 135 0.96 11.33 16.43
C GLN A 135 0.00 11.13 17.61
N GLN A 136 -0.69 12.18 18.06
CA GLN A 136 -1.69 12.06 19.11
C GLN A 136 -2.90 11.23 18.63
N HIS A 137 -3.43 11.50 17.44
CA HIS A 137 -4.52 10.71 16.85
C HIS A 137 -4.17 9.21 16.73
N VAL A 138 -2.95 8.89 16.29
CA VAL A 138 -2.47 7.51 16.23
C VAL A 138 -2.43 6.87 17.62
N ARG A 139 -1.91 7.57 18.63
CA ARG A 139 -1.87 7.06 20.01
C ARG A 139 -3.26 6.84 20.58
N ASP A 140 -4.18 7.77 20.34
CA ASP A 140 -5.56 7.66 20.81
C ASP A 140 -6.26 6.46 20.17
N LEU A 141 -6.08 6.24 18.86
CA LEU A 141 -6.60 5.06 18.16
C LEU A 141 -6.03 3.76 18.72
N LEU A 142 -4.71 3.68 18.90
CA LEU A 142 -4.07 2.49 19.47
C LEU A 142 -4.51 2.24 20.92
N HIS A 143 -4.73 3.29 21.70
CA HIS A 143 -5.24 3.17 23.07
C HIS A 143 -6.67 2.63 23.12
N LEU A 144 -7.50 2.92 22.12
CA LEU A 144 -8.83 2.33 21.98
C LEU A 144 -8.78 0.86 21.52
N ALA A 145 -7.82 0.53 20.67
CA ALA A 145 -7.67 -0.81 20.09
C ALA A 145 -7.10 -1.84 21.08
N LEU A 146 -6.19 -1.39 21.92
CA LEU A 146 -5.57 -2.23 22.93
C LEU A 146 -6.53 -2.33 24.11
N PRO A 147 -6.92 -3.55 24.55
CA PRO A 147 -7.74 -3.70 25.74
C PRO A 147 -7.05 -3.00 26.91
N VAL A 148 -7.84 -2.34 27.78
CA VAL A 148 -7.33 -1.72 29.00
C VAL A 148 -6.62 -2.79 29.83
N TYR A 149 -5.29 -2.81 29.73
CA TYR A 149 -4.31 -3.67 30.39
C TYR A 149 -4.88 -4.69 31.40
N ASP A 150 -5.02 -5.93 30.96
CA ASP A 150 -4.85 -7.10 31.83
C ASP A 150 -3.52 -7.75 31.44
N GLU A 151 -2.45 -7.46 32.20
CA GLU A 151 -1.08 -7.93 31.93
C GLU A 151 -0.98 -9.47 31.87
N GLU A 152 -1.94 -10.20 32.44
CA GLU A 152 -1.97 -11.67 32.39
C GLU A 152 -2.64 -12.22 31.12
N ALA A 153 -3.27 -11.37 30.31
CA ALA A 153 -4.16 -11.77 29.22
C ALA A 153 -3.80 -11.20 27.84
N ASP A 154 -2.68 -10.50 27.65
CA ASP A 154 -2.26 -10.00 26.33
C ASP A 154 -1.42 -11.05 25.57
N PRO A 155 -2.00 -11.77 24.58
CA PRO A 155 -1.26 -12.76 23.80
C PRO A 155 -0.37 -12.11 22.72
N HIS A 156 -0.47 -10.80 22.47
CA HIS A 156 0.19 -10.12 21.35
C HIS A 156 1.50 -9.43 21.75
N GLY A 157 1.58 -8.89 22.98
CA GLY A 157 2.72 -8.11 23.46
C GLY A 157 2.72 -6.68 22.91
N ASP A 158 3.86 -5.98 23.02
CA ASP A 158 3.96 -4.58 22.61
C ASP A 158 3.65 -4.39 21.11
N VAL A 159 2.92 -3.30 20.80
CA VAL A 159 2.71 -2.84 19.41
C VAL A 159 3.94 -2.05 18.97
N LEU A 160 4.52 -2.45 17.84
CA LEU A 160 5.74 -1.90 17.29
C LEU A 160 5.47 -1.19 15.97
N LEU A 161 5.91 0.07 15.86
CA LEU A 161 5.92 0.82 14.60
C LEU A 161 7.15 0.44 13.79
N GLN A 162 6.94 -0.10 12.58
CA GLN A 162 8.02 -0.47 11.67
C GLN A 162 8.31 0.62 10.63
N HIS A 163 7.27 1.29 10.16
CA HIS A 163 7.40 2.31 9.13
C HIS A 163 6.30 3.37 9.27
N MET A 164 6.61 4.60 8.87
CA MET A 164 5.65 5.69 8.76
C MET A 164 6.08 6.61 7.62
N ALA A 165 5.21 6.80 6.63
CA ALA A 165 5.44 7.68 5.50
C ALA A 165 4.19 8.49 5.17
N LEU A 166 4.38 9.72 4.70
CA LEU A 166 3.31 10.51 4.12
C LEU A 166 3.11 10.05 2.67
N GLY A 167 2.19 9.10 2.48
CA GLY A 167 1.75 8.60 1.19
C GLY A 167 0.41 9.21 0.78
N ALA A 168 -0.35 8.48 -0.03
CA ALA A 168 -1.73 8.81 -0.35
C ALA A 168 -2.61 7.58 -0.21
N ALA A 169 -3.86 7.76 0.19
CA ALA A 169 -4.85 6.69 0.29
C ALA A 169 -6.22 7.16 -0.21
N LEU A 170 -7.06 6.20 -0.59
CA LEU A 170 -8.42 6.46 -1.05
C LEU A 170 -9.35 6.78 0.13
N LEU A 171 -10.00 7.94 0.07
CA LEU A 171 -11.04 8.38 0.98
C LEU A 171 -12.39 8.30 0.29
N ARG A 172 -13.25 7.41 0.76
CA ARG A 172 -14.63 7.36 0.28
C ARG A 172 -15.43 8.55 0.77
N THR A 173 -16.33 9.02 -0.08
CA THR A 173 -17.33 10.02 0.31
C THR A 173 -18.66 9.32 0.52
N PRO A 174 -19.36 9.56 1.65
CA PRO A 174 -20.71 9.06 1.84
C PRO A 174 -21.59 9.43 0.64
N ASN A 175 -22.32 8.43 0.11
CA ASN A 175 -23.24 8.56 -1.02
C ASN A 175 -22.59 8.78 -2.41
N ARG A 176 -21.27 8.61 -2.56
CA ARG A 176 -20.61 8.49 -3.88
C ARG A 176 -20.00 7.11 -4.01
N THR A 177 -20.63 6.26 -4.82
CA THR A 177 -20.27 4.84 -4.92
C THR A 177 -19.24 4.54 -6.01
N ASP A 178 -19.02 5.48 -6.92
CA ASP A 178 -18.17 5.40 -8.10
C ASP A 178 -17.00 6.40 -8.08
N GLU A 179 -16.91 7.22 -7.04
CA GLU A 179 -15.84 8.22 -6.87
C GLU A 179 -15.29 8.21 -5.45
N ALA A 180 -13.97 8.39 -5.33
CA ALA A 180 -13.27 8.62 -4.07
C ALA A 180 -12.21 9.70 -4.25
N PHE A 181 -11.78 10.30 -3.14
CA PHE A 181 -10.64 11.20 -3.14
C PHE A 181 -9.37 10.40 -2.91
N LEU A 182 -8.35 10.61 -3.75
CA LEU A 182 -6.99 10.22 -3.40
C LEU A 182 -6.38 11.36 -2.57
N ALA A 183 -6.26 11.16 -1.27
CA ALA A 183 -5.83 12.20 -0.33
C ALA A 183 -4.49 11.86 0.31
N PRO A 184 -3.70 12.89 0.73
CA PRO A 184 -2.52 12.66 1.54
C PRO A 184 -2.88 11.90 2.81
N ALA A 185 -2.13 10.83 3.09
CA ALA A 185 -2.38 9.96 4.22
C ALA A 185 -1.06 9.49 4.82
N TRP A 186 -1.03 9.34 6.14
CA TRP A 186 0.05 8.65 6.81
C TRP A 186 -0.18 7.14 6.68
N VAL A 187 0.72 6.49 5.95
CA VAL A 187 0.79 5.03 5.86
C VAL A 187 1.73 4.56 6.97
N ILE A 188 1.18 3.81 7.92
CA ILE A 188 1.90 3.35 9.10
C ILE A 188 1.90 1.83 9.08
N LEU A 189 3.08 1.22 9.11
CA LEU A 189 3.20 -0.22 9.28
C LEU A 189 3.40 -0.56 10.76
N LEU A 190 2.49 -1.39 11.27
CA LEU A 190 2.46 -1.84 12.65
C LEU A 190 2.63 -3.35 12.71
N THR A 191 3.29 -3.83 13.75
CA THR A 191 3.35 -5.26 14.09
C THR A 191 3.22 -5.40 15.61
N THR A 192 3.18 -6.64 16.09
CA THR A 192 3.25 -6.97 17.52
C THR A 192 4.49 -7.79 17.79
N GLU A 193 4.98 -7.83 19.03
CA GLU A 193 6.10 -8.72 19.38
C GLU A 193 5.81 -10.19 19.05
N MET A 194 4.55 -10.63 19.23
CA MET A 194 4.13 -11.98 18.83
C MET A 194 4.25 -12.19 17.32
N ASP A 195 3.70 -11.28 16.52
CA ASP A 195 3.72 -11.36 15.06
C ASP A 195 5.15 -11.37 14.52
N GLN A 196 6.02 -10.52 15.07
CA GLN A 196 7.43 -10.50 14.73
C GLN A 196 8.14 -11.82 15.08
N ARG A 197 7.80 -12.46 16.21
CA ARG A 197 8.38 -13.77 16.60
C ARG A 197 8.01 -14.89 15.65
N VAL A 198 6.79 -14.88 15.10
CA VAL A 198 6.33 -15.90 14.15
C VAL A 198 6.61 -15.54 12.69
N GLY A 199 7.20 -14.38 12.43
CA GLY A 199 7.52 -13.91 11.08
C GLY A 199 6.28 -13.49 10.27
N ALA A 200 5.21 -13.07 10.94
CA ALA A 200 4.05 -12.51 10.26
C ALA A 200 4.38 -11.13 9.66
N ALA A 201 3.75 -10.82 8.53
CA ALA A 201 3.87 -9.51 7.91
C ALA A 201 3.26 -8.42 8.81
N PRO A 202 3.77 -7.18 8.77
CA PRO A 202 3.10 -6.08 9.44
C PRO A 202 1.75 -5.79 8.78
N CYS A 203 0.91 -5.06 9.51
CA CYS A 203 -0.35 -4.53 9.00
C CYS A 203 -0.22 -3.04 8.71
N ALA A 204 -1.04 -2.54 7.78
CA ALA A 204 -1.18 -1.13 7.50
C ALA A 204 -2.22 -0.48 8.41
N LEU A 205 -1.89 0.70 8.92
CA LEU A 205 -2.79 1.67 9.51
C LEU A 205 -2.72 2.94 8.65
N LEU A 206 -3.87 3.36 8.11
CA LEU A 206 -3.97 4.52 7.25
C LEU A 206 -4.67 5.66 8.01
N ILE A 207 -4.01 6.81 8.10
CA ILE A 207 -4.54 8.00 8.78
C ILE A 207 -4.60 9.16 7.79
N ASN A 208 -5.77 9.77 7.64
CA ASN A 208 -5.96 10.94 6.81
C ASN A 208 -5.06 12.09 7.31
N ALA A 209 -4.17 12.59 6.48
CA ALA A 209 -3.23 13.63 6.88
C ALA A 209 -3.90 15.01 6.98
N LEU A 210 -5.14 15.17 6.54
CA LEU A 210 -5.89 16.42 6.62
C LEU A 210 -6.55 16.63 7.99
N ASP A 211 -7.06 15.57 8.61
CA ASP A 211 -7.87 15.66 9.83
C ASP A 211 -7.55 14.62 10.91
N GLY A 212 -6.61 13.69 10.66
CA GLY A 212 -6.21 12.67 11.61
C GLY A 212 -7.18 11.49 11.75
N SER A 213 -8.22 11.41 10.91
CA SER A 213 -9.18 10.30 10.94
C SER A 213 -8.58 8.99 10.40
N TYR A 214 -9.07 7.86 10.92
CA TYR A 214 -8.75 6.53 10.39
C TYR A 214 -9.38 6.35 9.01
N ILE A 215 -8.61 5.82 8.06
CA ILE A 215 -9.07 5.46 6.72
C ILE A 215 -9.30 3.94 6.69
N ASN A 216 -10.55 3.53 6.53
CA ASN A 216 -10.92 2.14 6.33
C ASN A 216 -10.98 1.81 4.84
N ARG A 217 -10.24 0.79 4.39
CA ARG A 217 -10.26 0.34 2.98
C ARG A 217 -11.56 -0.41 2.60
N TRP A 218 -12.26 -0.95 3.59
CA TRP A 218 -13.43 -1.83 3.44
C TRP A 218 -14.78 -1.19 3.79
N ALA A 219 -14.80 0.08 4.22
CA ALA A 219 -16.02 0.86 4.45
C ALA A 219 -16.14 2.03 3.48
#